data_AF-A0A177HKA3-F1
#
_entry.id   AF-A0A177HKA3-F1
#
_cell.length_a   1.000
_cell.length_b   1.000
_cell.length_c   1.000
_cell.angle_alpha   90.00
_cell.angle_beta   90.00
_cell.angle_gamma   90.00
#
_symmetry.space_group_name_H-M   'P 1'
#
loop_
_entity.id
_entity.type
_entity.pdbx_description
1 polymer ?
#
loop_
_entity_poly.entity_id
_entity_poly.type
_entity_poly.pdbx_seq_one_letter_code
_entity_poly.pdbx_strand_id
1 'polypeptide(L)' 'MHALRHFYASVLLAAGESIKAVSEYLGHANPALTLRVYAHLMPSSQDRTRRAVDAVFRHPDEIA' A
#
# COMPACT_ATOMS: atom_id res chain seq x y z
N MET A 1 11.07 17.33 14.12
CA MET A 1 9.70 16.82 13.87
C MET A 1 9.52 16.15 12.50
N HIS A 2 10.09 16.67 11.40
CA HIS A 2 9.94 16.00 10.09
C HIS A 2 10.62 14.63 9.98
N ALA A 3 11.86 14.48 10.46
CA ALA A 3 12.59 13.21 10.36
C ALA A 3 11.85 12.03 11.02
N LEU A 4 11.26 12.23 12.20
CA LEU A 4 10.49 11.18 12.89
C LEU A 4 9.21 10.79 12.14
N ARG A 5 8.51 11.77 11.53
CA ARG A 5 7.35 11.49 10.68
C ARG A 5 7.75 10.69 9.45
N HIS A 6 8.88 11.04 8.82
CA HIS A 6 9.41 10.28 7.68
C HIS A 6 9.79 8.86 8.08
N PHE A 7 10.49 8.69 9.20
CA PHE A 7 10.84 7.36 9.73
C PHE A 7 9.59 6.52 10.01
N TYR A 8 8.61 7.08 10.72
CA TYR A 8 7.36 6.39 11.05
C TYR A 8 6.59 5.95 9.79
N ALA A 9 6.41 6.85 8.83
CA ALA A 9 5.76 6.53 7.56
C ALA A 9 6.50 5.43 6.79
N SER A 10 7.85 5.49 6.77
CA SER A 10 8.67 4.51 6.05
C SER A 10 8.53 3.11 6.63
N VAL A 11 8.56 2.98 7.96
CA VAL A 11 8.41 1.69 8.64
C VAL A 11 7.04 1.07 8.37
N LEU A 12 5.97 1.86 8.49
CA LEU A 12 4.61 1.36 8.26
C LEU A 12 4.37 0.93 6.81
N LEU A 13 4.83 1.73 5.85
CA LEU A 13 4.67 1.39 4.42
C LEU A 13 5.50 0.16 4.04
N ALA A 14 6.70 0.01 4.62
CA ALA A 14 7.51 -1.20 4.44
C ALA A 14 6.85 -2.45 5.04
N ALA A 15 6.10 -2.30 6.15
CA ALA A 15 5.30 -3.36 6.74
C ALA A 15 4.01 -3.69 5.96
N GLY A 16 3.71 -2.95 4.89
CA GLY A 16 2.54 -3.17 4.03
C GLY A 16 1.27 -2.43 4.48
N GLU A 17 1.38 -1.47 5.39
CA GLU A 17 0.23 -0.64 5.80
C GLU A 17 -0.30 0.20 4.64
N SER A 18 -1.58 0.53 4.69
CA SER A 18 -2.22 1.36 3.68
C SER A 18 -1.78 2.83 3.77
N ILE A 19 -1.57 3.46 2.61
CA ILE A 19 -1.22 4.89 2.52
C ILE A 19 -2.29 5.79 3.16
N LYS A 20 -3.56 5.33 3.16
CA LYS A 20 -4.68 6.02 3.81
C LYS A 20 -4.52 6.00 5.33
N ALA A 21 -4.28 4.84 5.95
CA ALA A 21 -4.07 4.75 7.39
C ALA A 21 -2.84 5.54 7.83
N VAL A 22 -1.73 5.46 7.10
CA VAL A 22 -0.54 6.28 7.36
C VAL A 22 -0.87 7.78 7.32
N SER A 23 -1.71 8.20 6.36
CA SER A 23 -2.17 9.59 6.27
C SER A 23 -2.97 10.03 7.50
N GLU A 24 -3.87 9.17 7.98
CA GLU A 24 -4.68 9.42 9.17
C GLU A 24 -3.82 9.50 10.44
N TYR A 25 -2.85 8.60 10.60
CA TYR A 25 -1.92 8.61 11.75
C TYR A 25 -1.02 9.84 11.79
N LEU A 26 -0.65 10.36 10.63
CA LEU A 26 0.13 11.61 10.53
C LEU A 26 -0.74 12.86 10.71
N GLY A 27 -2.07 12.71 10.77
CA GLY A 27 -3.02 13.81 10.88
C GLY A 27 -3.13 14.64 9.60
N HIS A 28 -2.83 14.07 8.44
CA HIS A 28 -2.95 14.76 7.17
C HIS A 28 -4.41 14.80 6.71
N ALA A 29 -4.98 16.01 6.69
CA ALA A 29 -6.36 16.23 6.20
C ALA A 29 -6.57 15.84 4.73
N ASN A 30 -5.50 15.83 3.93
CA ASN A 30 -5.53 15.42 2.53
C ASN A 30 -4.57 14.23 2.30
N PRO A 31 -5.09 13.00 2.09
CA PRO A 31 -4.29 11.83 1.78
C PRO A 31 -3.41 11.93 0.52
N ALA A 32 -3.77 12.81 -0.42
CA ALA A 32 -2.94 13.04 -1.60
C ALA A 32 -1.56 13.62 -1.25
N LEU A 33 -1.44 14.35 -0.13
CA LEU A 33 -0.14 14.81 0.38
C LEU A 33 0.73 13.62 0.77
N THR A 34 0.18 12.72 1.59
CA THR A 34 0.88 11.51 2.04
C THR A 34 1.31 10.65 0.86
N LEU A 35 0.41 10.44 -0.09
CA LEU A 35 0.71 9.69 -1.31
C LEU A 35 1.85 10.33 -2.11
N ARG A 36 1.77 11.65 -2.39
CA ARG A 36 2.82 12.36 -3.13
C ARG A 36 4.20 12.26 -2.48
N VAL A 37 4.25 12.30 -1.15
CA VAL A 37 5.52 12.27 -0.41
C VAL A 37 6.07 10.85 -0.31
N TYR A 38 5.22 9.84 -0.06
CA TYR A 38 5.68 8.52 0.35
C TYR A 38 5.41 7.37 -0.62
N ALA A 39 4.76 7.60 -1.78
CA ALA A 39 4.46 6.54 -2.74
C ALA A 39 5.70 5.75 -3.19
N HIS A 40 6.87 6.40 -3.25
CA HIS A 40 8.13 5.78 -3.65
C HIS A 40 8.64 4.72 -2.65
N LEU A 41 8.10 4.69 -1.42
CA LEU A 41 8.45 3.70 -0.40
C LEU A 41 7.56 2.46 -0.48
N MET A 42 6.46 2.51 -1.23
CA MET A 42 5.53 1.40 -1.33
C MET A 42 6.11 0.31 -2.23
N PRO A 43 6.10 -0.96 -1.79
CA PRO A 43 6.53 -2.06 -2.65
C PRO A 43 5.59 -2.19 -3.86
N SER A 44 6.14 -2.54 -5.02
CA SER A 44 5.35 -2.85 -6.21
C SER A 44 4.32 -3.94 -5.90
N SER A 45 3.07 -3.71 -6.30
CA SER A 45 1.99 -4.68 -6.12
C SER A 45 1.65 -5.44 -7.40
N GLN A 46 2.36 -5.21 -8.51
CA GLN A 46 1.95 -5.68 -9.85
C GLN A 46 1.64 -7.18 -9.88
N ASP A 47 2.57 -8.03 -9.44
CA ASP A 47 2.37 -9.48 -9.43
C ASP A 47 1.25 -9.92 -8.49
N ARG A 48 1.12 -9.28 -7.34
CA ARG A 48 0.07 -9.58 -6.36
C ARG A 48 -1.31 -9.22 -6.93
N THR A 49 -1.41 -8.05 -7.57
CA THR A 49 -2.61 -7.58 -8.25
C THR A 49 -2.99 -8.52 -9.38
N ARG A 50 -2.04 -8.94 -10.22
CA ARG A 50 -2.28 -9.91 -11.29
C ARG A 50 -2.83 -11.21 -10.74
N ARG A 51 -2.16 -11.81 -9.74
CA ARG A 51 -2.59 -13.08 -9.13
C ARG A 51 -3.97 -12.99 -8.50
N ALA A 52 -4.31 -11.87 -7.87
CA ALA A 52 -5.62 -11.66 -7.26
C ALA A 52 -6.74 -11.66 -8.32
N VAL A 53 -6.50 -11.03 -9.47
CA VAL A 53 -7.44 -11.05 -10.60
C VAL A 53 -7.52 -12.45 -11.23
N ASP A 54 -6.38 -13.10 -11.49
CA ASP A 54 -6.33 -14.46 -12.05
C ASP A 54 -7.09 -15.48 -11.17
N ALA A 55 -7.08 -15.30 -9.85
CA ALA A 55 -7.79 -16.18 -8.92
C ALA A 55 -9.32 -16.08 -9.04
N VAL A 56 -9.86 -14.93 -9.44
CA VAL A 56 -11.31 -14.75 -9.63
C VAL A 56 -11.79 -15.42 -10.92
N PHE A 57 -10.93 -15.47 -11.95
CA PHE A 57 -11.29 -16.00 -13.27
C PHE A 57 -10.93 -17.48 -13.47
N ARG A 58 -10.10 -18.09 -12.61
CA ARG A 58 -9.90 -19.55 -12.63
C ARG A 58 -11.14 -20.26 -12.15
N HIS A 59 -11.89 -20.85 -13.08
CA HIS A 59 -13.05 -21.68 -12.83
C HIS A 59 -12.62 -22.99 -12.11
N PRO A 60 -13.39 -23.52 -11.14
CA PRO A 60 -13.10 -24.79 -10.48
C PRO A 60 -13.22 -26.04 -11.38
N ASP A 61 -13.63 -25.92 -12.63
CA ASP A 61 -13.98 -27.07 -13.50
C ASP A 61 -12.81 -27.68 -14.29
N GLU A 62 -11.57 -27.26 -14.06
CA GLU A 62 -10.37 -27.81 -14.73
C GLU A 62 -9.66 -28.95 -13.94
N ILE A 63 -10.30 -29.50 -12.91
CA ILE A 63 -9.85 -30.73 -12.24
C ILE A 63 -10.89 -31.84 -12.45
N ALA A 64 -11.13 -32.17 -13.73
CA ALA A 64 -11.74 -33.44 -14.12
C ALA A 64 -10.68 -34.55 -14.09
#